data_AF-A0A662ZDB7-F1
#
_entry.id   AF-A0A662ZDB7-F1
#
_cell.length_a   1.000
_cell.length_b   1.000
_cell.length_c   1.000
_cell.angle_alpha   90.00
_cell.angle_beta   90.00
_cell.angle_gamma   90.00
#
_symmetry.space_group_name_H-M   'P 1'
#
loop_
_entity.id
_entity.type
_entity.pdbx_description
1 polymer ?
#
loop_
_entity_poly.entity_id
_entity_poly.type
_entity_poly.pdbx_seq_one_letter_code
_entity_poly.pdbx_strand_id
1 'polypeptide(L)'
;MSNTTNTSEGFLEDISERLAYLNREMALSDEVTNRESAIEKGIEIGHEKGLAEGQLKTRIEMIYAMIADGLDDERISRITKEPLEEVTRIRKEVKN
;
A
#
# COMPACT_ATOMS: atom_id res chain seq x y z
N MET A 1 55.22 -12.76 19.27
CA MET A 1 54.39 -11.99 20.21
C MET A 1 53.40 -11.20 19.38
N SER A 2 52.11 -11.40 19.65
CA SER A 2 50.99 -10.80 18.94
C SER A 2 51.07 -9.27 18.97
N ASN A 3 50.83 -8.62 17.83
CA ASN A 3 50.52 -7.19 17.81
C ASN A 3 49.61 -6.89 16.61
N THR A 4 48.47 -7.58 16.56
CA THR A 4 47.38 -7.29 15.61
C THR A 4 46.19 -6.59 16.27
N THR A 5 46.37 -6.05 17.49
CA THR A 5 45.27 -5.46 18.27
C THR A 5 45.31 -3.94 18.38
N ASN A 6 46.17 -3.22 17.65
CA ASN A 6 46.30 -1.77 17.84
C ASN A 6 46.02 -0.90 16.59
N THR A 7 45.14 -1.36 15.70
CA THR A 7 44.65 -0.52 14.59
C THR A 7 43.21 -0.06 14.78
N SER A 8 42.46 -0.65 15.71
CA SER A 8 41.11 -0.19 16.07
C SER A 8 41.07 0.75 17.28
N GLU A 9 42.07 0.71 18.16
CA GLU A 9 42.10 1.52 19.39
C GLU A 9 42.55 2.97 19.13
N GLY A 10 43.47 3.21 18.18
CA GLY A 10 43.93 4.56 17.82
C GLY A 10 42.98 5.37 16.92
N PHE A 11 42.06 4.71 16.20
CA PHE A 11 41.09 5.38 15.31
C PHE A 11 40.02 6.18 16.08
N LEU A 12 39.92 5.99 17.40
CA LEU A 12 38.91 6.59 18.27
C LEU A 12 39.48 7.63 19.25
N GLU A 13 40.78 7.95 19.18
CA GLU A 13 41.41 8.92 20.07
C GLU A 13 41.11 10.38 19.68
N ASP A 14 40.81 10.67 18.40
CA ASP A 14 40.34 11.99 17.96
C ASP A 14 38.81 12.08 18.07
N ILE A 15 38.36 12.89 19.03
CA ILE A 15 36.95 13.20 19.29
C ILE A 15 36.25 13.69 18.00
N SER A 16 36.95 14.42 17.14
CA SER A 16 36.39 14.96 15.89
C SER A 16 36.06 13.87 14.88
N GLU A 17 36.97 12.89 14.70
CA GLU A 17 36.76 11.76 13.79
C GLU A 17 35.64 10.85 14.30
N ARG A 18 35.58 10.61 15.62
CA ARG A 18 34.49 9.86 16.25
C ARG A 18 33.13 10.54 16.05
N LEU A 19 33.05 11.85 16.23
CA LEU A 19 31.82 12.61 15.98
C LEU A 19 31.41 12.59 14.51
N ALA A 20 32.37 12.72 13.59
CA ALA A 20 32.10 12.62 12.15
C ALA A 20 31.59 11.24 11.75
N TYR A 21 32.15 10.16 12.32
CA TYR A 21 31.66 8.80 12.15
C TYR A 21 30.23 8.64 12.67
N LEU A 22 29.96 9.05 13.91
CA LEU A 22 28.62 8.95 14.50
C LEU A 22 27.58 9.74 13.71
N ASN A 23 27.92 10.95 13.25
CA ASN A 23 27.01 11.74 12.42
C ASN A 23 26.68 11.05 11.09
N ARG A 24 27.66 10.37 10.48
CA ARG A 24 27.46 9.61 9.25
C ARG A 24 26.58 8.39 9.50
N GLU A 25 26.83 7.64 10.56
CA GLU A 25 26.01 6.49 10.95
C GLU A 25 24.56 6.90 11.28
N MET A 26 24.37 8.03 11.98
CA MET A 26 23.04 8.59 12.23
C MET A 26 22.32 8.94 10.94
N ALA A 27 22.99 9.64 10.00
CA ALA A 27 22.39 10.00 8.72
C ALA A 27 22.02 8.76 7.88
N LEU A 28 22.85 7.72 7.89
CA LEU A 28 22.56 6.45 7.22
C LEU A 28 21.37 5.75 7.87
N SER A 29 21.31 5.71 9.20
CA SER A 29 20.18 5.13 9.95
C SER A 29 18.87 5.86 9.65
N ASP A 30 18.91 7.19 9.60
CA ASP A 30 17.75 8.02 9.24
C ASP A 30 17.30 7.75 7.79
N GLU A 31 18.24 7.64 6.85
CA GLU A 31 17.94 7.30 5.45
C GLU A 31 17.28 5.93 5.34
N VAL A 32 17.84 4.91 6.01
CA VAL A 32 17.28 3.56 6.04
C VAL A 32 15.86 3.56 6.62
N THR A 33 15.66 4.23 7.76
CA THR A 33 14.35 4.34 8.42
C THR A 33 13.33 5.03 7.52
N ASN A 34 13.73 6.11 6.84
CA ASN A 34 12.86 6.82 5.90
C ASN A 34 12.48 5.94 4.72
N ARG A 35 13.42 5.14 4.20
CA ARG A 35 13.19 4.22 3.10
C ARG A 35 12.24 3.09 3.49
N GLU A 36 12.46 2.48 4.64
CA GLU A 36 11.56 1.45 5.19
C GLU A 36 10.15 1.99 5.38
N SER A 37 10.02 3.17 5.98
CA SER A 37 8.73 3.85 6.16
C SER A 37 8.04 4.14 4.83
N ALA A 38 8.78 4.52 3.79
CA ALA A 38 8.22 4.76 2.46
C ALA A 38 7.71 3.47 1.80
N ILE A 39 8.43 2.36 1.98
CA ILE A 39 8.02 1.04 1.48
C ILE A 39 6.75 0.59 2.20
N GLU A 40 6.71 0.67 3.53
CA GLU A 40 5.56 0.28 4.34
C GLU A 40 4.30 1.04 3.93
N LYS A 41 4.38 2.37 3.82
CA LYS A 41 3.28 3.21 3.32
C LYS A 41 2.86 2.83 1.90
N GLY A 42 3.81 2.51 1.03
CA GLY A 42 3.53 2.07 -0.33
C GLY A 42 2.72 0.75 -0.36
N ILE A 43 3.08 -0.20 0.51
CA ILE A 43 2.38 -1.47 0.66
C ILE A 43 0.97 -1.25 1.20
N GLU A 44 0.81 -0.44 2.25
CA GLU A 44 -0.49 -0.12 2.86
C GLU A 44 -1.43 0.52 1.82
N ILE A 45 -0.97 1.57 1.13
CA ILE A 45 -1.74 2.24 0.07
C ILE A 45 -2.10 1.26 -1.05
N GLY A 46 -1.16 0.40 -1.45
CA GLY A 46 -1.40 -0.61 -2.48
C GLY A 46 -2.47 -1.62 -2.07
N HIS A 47 -2.42 -2.10 -0.83
CA HIS A 47 -3.40 -3.03 -0.29
C HIS A 47 -4.80 -2.40 -0.18
N GLU A 48 -4.91 -1.18 0.36
CA GLU A 48 -6.20 -0.48 0.47
C GLU A 48 -6.84 -0.23 -0.90
N LYS A 49 -6.07 0.28 -1.87
CA LYS A 49 -6.56 0.51 -3.23
C LYS A 49 -6.98 -0.79 -3.90
N GLY A 50 -6.15 -1.83 -3.82
CA GLY A 50 -6.45 -3.13 -4.41
C GLY A 50 -7.71 -3.76 -3.82
N LEU A 51 -7.91 -3.65 -2.51
CA LEU A 51 -9.11 -4.13 -1.85
C LEU A 51 -10.36 -3.36 -2.30
N ALA A 52 -10.28 -2.03 -2.36
CA ALA A 52 -11.41 -1.18 -2.78
C ALA A 52 -11.80 -1.44 -4.25
N GLU A 53 -10.81 -1.53 -5.15
CA GLU A 53 -11.03 -1.84 -6.56
C GLU A 53 -11.62 -3.25 -6.75
N GLY A 54 -11.12 -4.24 -6.01
CA GLY A 54 -11.63 -5.61 -6.04
C GLY A 54 -13.08 -5.71 -5.56
N GLN A 55 -13.43 -5.02 -4.48
CA GLN A 55 -14.80 -4.96 -3.97
C GLN A 55 -15.75 -4.30 -4.96
N LEU A 56 -15.34 -3.20 -5.59
CA LEU A 56 -16.14 -2.52 -6.62
C LEU A 56 -16.36 -3.42 -7.84
N LYS A 57 -15.29 -4.07 -8.33
CA LYS A 57 -15.38 -4.99 -9.48
C LYS A 57 -16.32 -6.15 -9.20
N THR A 58 -16.18 -6.80 -8.05
CA THR A 58 -17.04 -7.93 -7.62
C THR A 58 -18.51 -7.50 -7.56
N ARG A 59 -18.77 -6.30 -7.05
CA ARG A 59 -20.11 -5.74 -6.93
C ARG A 59 -20.74 -5.50 -8.31
N ILE A 60 -20.00 -4.92 -9.25
CA ILE A 60 -20.48 -4.68 -10.62
C ILE A 60 -20.73 -6.02 -11.33
N GLU A 61 -19.82 -6.99 -11.22
CA GLU A 61 -19.99 -8.34 -11.79
C GLU A 61 -21.23 -9.04 -11.25
N MET A 62 -21.52 -8.91 -9.95
CA MET A 62 -22.74 -9.43 -9.33
C MET A 62 -23.99 -8.78 -9.91
N ILE A 63 -23.99 -7.45 -10.12
CA ILE A 63 -25.12 -6.73 -10.74
C ILE A 63 -25.32 -7.21 -12.18
N TYR A 64 -24.25 -7.40 -12.94
CA TYR A 64 -24.34 -7.96 -14.30
C TYR A 64 -24.95 -9.37 -14.31
N ALA A 65 -24.53 -10.24 -13.39
CA ALA A 65 -25.11 -11.57 -13.26
C ALA A 65 -26.61 -11.52 -12.94
N MET A 66 -27.03 -10.66 -12.01
CA MET A 66 -28.45 -10.47 -11.69
C MET A 66 -29.28 -9.93 -12.86
N ILE A 67 -28.71 -9.02 -13.65
CA ILE A 67 -29.34 -8.50 -14.88
C ILE A 67 -29.48 -9.63 -15.91
N ALA A 68 -28.45 -10.44 -16.09
CA ALA A 68 -28.45 -11.59 -17.00
C ALA A 68 -29.49 -12.65 -16.59
N ASP A 69 -29.68 -12.84 -15.28
CA ASP A 69 -30.71 -13.71 -14.69
C ASP A 69 -32.13 -13.13 -14.79
N GLY A 70 -32.29 -11.91 -15.33
CA GLY A 70 -33.58 -11.30 -15.62
C GLY A 70 -34.26 -10.62 -14.43
N LEU A 71 -33.52 -10.34 -13.35
CA LEU A 71 -34.06 -9.56 -12.22
C LEU A 71 -34.38 -8.13 -12.67
N ASP A 72 -35.38 -7.50 -12.04
CA ASP A 72 -35.72 -6.08 -12.21
C ASP A 72 -34.79 -5.16 -11.39
N ASP A 73 -34.72 -3.88 -11.77
CA ASP A 73 -33.79 -2.91 -11.17
C ASP A 73 -34.10 -2.65 -9.69
N GLU A 74 -35.37 -2.63 -9.30
CA GLU A 74 -35.82 -2.43 -7.92
C GLU A 74 -35.38 -3.58 -7.01
N ARG A 75 -35.45 -4.81 -7.52
CA ARG A 75 -35.04 -6.01 -6.79
C ARG A 75 -33.52 -6.10 -6.66
N ILE A 76 -32.79 -5.77 -7.72
CA ILE A 76 -31.32 -5.69 -7.66
C ILE A 76 -30.90 -4.63 -6.66
N SER A 77 -31.43 -3.40 -6.75
CA SER A 77 -31.16 -2.31 -5.80
C SER A 77 -31.39 -2.75 -4.35
N ARG A 78 -32.48 -3.48 -4.06
CA ARG A 78 -32.76 -3.99 -2.72
C ARG A 78 -31.74 -5.04 -2.24
N ILE A 79 -31.31 -5.95 -3.11
CA ILE A 79 -30.38 -7.04 -2.77
C ILE A 79 -28.97 -6.48 -2.55
N THR A 80 -28.51 -5.64 -3.47
CA THR A 80 -27.15 -5.10 -3.47
C THR A 80 -27.01 -3.87 -2.57
N LYS A 81 -28.12 -3.25 -2.19
CA LYS A 81 -28.21 -1.95 -1.50
C LYS A 81 -27.64 -0.80 -2.33
N GLU A 82 -27.55 -0.98 -3.64
CA GLU A 82 -27.16 0.10 -4.56
C GLU A 82 -28.34 1.04 -4.85
N PRO A 83 -28.06 2.32 -5.13
CA PRO A 83 -29.06 3.24 -5.66
C PRO A 83 -29.71 2.71 -6.94
N LEU A 84 -31.00 2.94 -7.10
CA LEU A 84 -31.73 2.47 -8.27
C LEU A 84 -31.18 3.10 -9.57
N GLU A 85 -30.74 4.36 -9.49
CA GLU A 85 -30.11 5.08 -10.59
C GLU A 85 -28.84 4.37 -11.07
N GLU A 86 -28.05 3.83 -10.14
CA GLU A 86 -26.80 3.13 -10.42
C GLU A 86 -27.06 1.82 -11.17
N VAL A 87 -27.98 1.01 -10.65
CA VAL A 87 -28.40 -0.25 -11.27
C VAL A 87 -28.94 0.00 -12.68
N THR A 88 -29.77 1.04 -12.84
CA THR A 88 -30.33 1.43 -14.14
C THR A 88 -29.22 1.83 -15.13
N ARG A 89 -28.20 2.55 -14.67
CA ARG A 89 -27.06 2.93 -15.52
C ARG A 89 -26.28 1.70 -15.97
N ILE A 90 -25.95 0.80 -15.04
CA ILE A 90 -25.25 -0.46 -15.33
C ILE A 90 -26.04 -1.30 -16.34
N ARG A 91 -27.37 -1.42 -16.19
CA ARG A 91 -28.22 -2.14 -17.16
C ARG A 91 -28.18 -1.54 -18.56
N LYS A 92 -28.12 -0.22 -18.68
CA LYS A 92 -27.99 0.44 -19.99
C LYS A 92 -26.66 0.14 -20.64
N GLU A 93 -25.57 0.09 -19.86
CA GLU A 93 -24.24 -0.27 -20.35
C GLU A 93 -24.17 -1.70 -20.88
N VAL A 94 -24.88 -2.67 -20.28
CA VAL A 94 -24.95 -4.06 -20.77
C VAL A 94 -25.68 -4.19 -22.11
N LYS A 95 -26.64 -3.30 -22.38
CA LYS A 95 -27.50 -3.39 -23.57
C LYS A 95 -26.90 -2.71 -24.81
N ASN A 96 -25.82 -1.95 -24.65
CA ASN A 96 -25.07 -1.32 -25.73
C ASN A 96 -23.98 -2.25 -26.25
#